data_AF-A0A810B2M4-F1
#
_entry.id   AF-A0A810B2M4-F1
#
_cell.length_a   1.000
_cell.length_b   1.000
_cell.length_c   1.000
_cell.angle_alpha   90.00
_cell.angle_beta   90.00
_cell.angle_gamma   90.00
#
_symmetry.space_group_name_H-M   'P 1'
#
loop_
_entity.id
_entity.type
_entity.pdbx_description
1 polymer ?
#
loop_
_entity_poly.entity_id
_entity_poly.type
_entity_poly.pdbx_seq_one_letter_code
_entity_poly.pdbx_strand_id
1 'polypeptide(L)'
;MRVLVVDPYRRDVFEKDIPKTLKGIQDVVHGCIQHVTRFSNGDILYVNEDALGRFDAYFALGKGEALPGFGVVVGSSGTEGDEGPARSSVEELRARIRYSAPIFGASDCQFEVGKPTGLVIPSGGASAILIGGHIAPQSLMMVSQLTKPTLEEIEVFKTGRVQVAIAREENAMILTWRILRQADGKSLLFETPFHIGLQEAGTKYLLPRETAEHGRTVRMMLQDEHANCRASRTCVIPPEASHAIEEAVIDQVIDAATDPAFQASYQAALGRYFADTPTLGSAF
;
A
#
# COMPACT_ATOMS: atom_id res chain seq x y z
N MET A 1 17.71 4.35 26.27
CA MET A 1 18.68 5.12 25.48
C MET A 1 17.93 5.80 24.36
N ARG A 2 18.25 7.07 24.12
CA ARG A 2 17.67 7.87 23.04
C ARG A 2 18.15 7.34 21.69
N VAL A 3 17.23 7.09 20.78
CA VAL A 3 17.50 6.77 19.38
C VAL A 3 16.69 7.68 18.47
N LEU A 4 17.11 7.82 17.21
CA LEU A 4 16.28 8.44 16.18
C LEU A 4 15.68 7.36 15.31
N VAL A 5 14.38 7.40 15.10
CA VAL A 5 13.64 6.46 14.25
C VAL A 5 13.33 7.15 12.93
N VAL A 6 13.71 6.52 11.82
CA VAL A 6 13.28 6.90 10.47
C VAL A 6 12.07 6.05 10.13
N ASP A 7 10.92 6.71 10.00
CA ASP A 7 9.65 6.09 9.65
C ASP A 7 9.28 6.48 8.22
N PRO A 8 9.52 5.60 7.23
CA PRO A 8 9.25 5.92 5.83
C PRO A 8 7.74 6.02 5.53
N TYR A 9 6.89 5.49 6.41
CA TYR A 9 5.44 5.51 6.26
C TYR A 9 4.85 6.85 6.67
N ARG A 10 5.31 7.40 7.80
CA ARG A 10 4.99 8.77 8.24
C ARG A 10 5.80 9.83 7.50
N ARG A 11 6.83 9.41 6.75
CA ARG A 11 7.81 10.29 6.12
C ARG A 11 8.43 11.24 7.13
N ASP A 12 8.74 10.71 8.30
CA ASP A 12 9.23 11.50 9.41
C ASP A 12 10.37 10.81 10.16
N VAL A 13 11.15 11.63 10.85
CA VAL A 13 12.14 11.21 11.83
C VAL A 13 11.71 11.71 13.20
N PHE A 14 11.74 10.85 14.21
CA PHE A 14 11.40 11.24 15.58
C PHE A 14 12.31 10.55 16.60
N GLU A 15 12.34 11.10 17.81
CA GLU A 15 13.09 10.51 18.92
C GLU A 15 12.28 9.44 19.63
N LYS A 16 12.95 8.38 20.06
CA LYS A 16 12.35 7.33 20.88
C LYS A 16 13.34 6.86 21.93
N ASP A 17 12.85 6.63 23.14
CA ASP A 17 13.62 5.93 24.16
C ASP A 17 13.40 4.43 24.07
N ILE A 18 14.49 3.67 24.00
CA ILE A 18 14.46 2.20 23.97
C ILE A 18 15.37 1.58 25.04
N PRO A 19 15.13 0.34 25.48
CA PRO A 19 16.10 -0.38 26.31
C PRO A 19 17.48 -0.47 25.64
N LYS A 20 18.57 -0.30 26.39
CA LYS A 20 19.95 -0.45 25.87
C LYS A 20 20.28 -1.93 25.65
N THR A 21 19.63 -2.54 24.68
CA THR A 21 19.72 -3.98 24.35
C THR A 21 19.55 -4.15 22.85
N LEU A 22 20.17 -5.18 22.27
CA LEU A 22 19.99 -5.55 20.86
C LEU A 22 18.51 -5.69 20.50
N LYS A 23 17.73 -6.36 21.36
CA LYS A 23 16.28 -6.52 21.16
C LYS A 23 15.55 -5.18 21.05
N GLY A 24 15.92 -4.19 21.88
CA GLY A 24 15.33 -2.85 21.81
C GLY A 24 15.52 -2.17 20.46
N ILE A 25 16.65 -2.42 19.78
CA ILE A 25 16.92 -1.90 18.43
C ILE A 25 16.16 -2.71 17.38
N GLN A 26 16.18 -4.04 17.48
CA GLN A 26 15.44 -4.95 16.59
C GLN A 26 13.93 -4.69 16.62
N ASP A 27 13.37 -4.39 17.80
CA ASP A 27 11.95 -4.05 17.96
C ASP A 27 11.58 -2.73 17.24
N VAL A 28 12.53 -1.81 17.05
CA VAL A 28 12.30 -0.56 16.29
C VAL A 28 12.27 -0.80 14.79
N VAL A 29 13.15 -1.67 14.27
CA VAL A 29 13.21 -1.96 12.83
C VAL A 29 12.34 -3.15 12.42
N HIS A 30 11.71 -3.82 13.39
CA HIS A 30 10.83 -4.98 13.21
C HIS A 30 11.53 -6.23 12.62
N GLY A 31 12.78 -6.48 13.00
CA GLY A 31 13.54 -7.64 12.53
C GLY A 31 15.02 -7.62 12.90
N CYS A 32 15.78 -8.51 12.26
CA CYS A 32 17.24 -8.55 12.39
C CYS A 32 17.85 -7.24 11.87
N ILE A 33 18.88 -6.72 12.54
CA ILE A 33 19.48 -5.43 12.19
C ILE A 33 20.65 -5.61 11.23
N GLN A 34 20.71 -4.78 10.19
CA GLN A 34 21.84 -4.65 9.28
C GLN A 34 22.48 -3.27 9.44
N HIS A 35 23.80 -3.23 9.60
CA HIS A 35 24.56 -1.99 9.59
C HIS A 35 24.55 -1.38 8.18
N VAL A 36 24.05 -0.16 8.04
CA VAL A 36 24.05 0.57 6.76
C VAL A 36 25.27 1.48 6.66
N THR A 37 25.41 2.41 7.60
CA THR A 37 26.48 3.42 7.56
C THR A 37 26.74 4.03 8.92
N ARG A 38 27.91 4.67 9.05
CA ARG A 38 28.31 5.46 10.21
C ARG A 38 28.39 6.94 9.84
N PHE A 39 27.70 7.78 10.59
CA PHE A 39 27.73 9.23 10.45
C PHE A 39 29.03 9.82 11.01
N SER A 40 29.38 11.04 10.60
CA SER A 40 30.63 11.71 11.01
C SER A 40 30.72 11.99 12.52
N ASN A 41 29.59 12.08 13.22
CA ASN A 41 29.53 12.24 14.67
C ASN A 41 29.64 10.91 15.45
N GLY A 42 29.80 9.79 14.74
CA GLY A 42 29.92 8.45 15.30
C GLY A 42 28.61 7.69 15.44
N ASP A 43 27.47 8.31 15.13
CA ASP A 43 26.18 7.61 15.11
C ASP A 43 26.16 6.55 14.00
N ILE A 44 25.35 5.51 14.17
CA ILE A 44 25.24 4.37 13.26
C ILE A 44 23.78 4.21 12.85
N LEU A 45 23.52 4.08 11.55
CA LEU A 45 22.22 3.71 11.02
C LEU A 45 22.13 2.19 10.86
N TYR A 46 21.12 1.61 11.49
CA TYR A 46 20.67 0.25 11.26
C TYR A 46 19.32 0.23 10.54
N VAL A 47 19.11 -0.81 9.74
CA VAL A 47 17.82 -1.14 9.11
C VAL A 47 17.50 -2.60 9.38
N ASN A 48 16.32 -3.05 8.97
CA ASN A 48 15.97 -4.46 9.03
C ASN A 48 16.55 -5.23 7.83
N GLU A 49 17.38 -6.24 8.09
CA GLU A 49 18.05 -7.08 7.10
C GLU A 49 17.06 -7.81 6.20
N ASP A 50 15.94 -8.25 6.77
CA ASP A 50 14.88 -8.98 6.07
C ASP A 50 13.82 -8.04 5.47
N ALA A 51 14.06 -6.73 5.43
CA ALA A 51 13.01 -5.78 5.08
C ALA A 51 12.56 -5.87 3.62
N LEU A 52 13.41 -6.39 2.73
CA LEU A 52 13.09 -6.52 1.30
C LEU A 52 11.92 -7.51 1.10
N GLY A 53 10.85 -7.04 0.47
CA GLY A 53 9.63 -7.83 0.26
C GLY A 53 8.70 -7.91 1.47
N ARG A 54 9.14 -7.48 2.66
CA ARG A 54 8.30 -7.35 3.87
C ARG A 54 7.74 -5.95 4.07
N PHE A 55 8.46 -4.93 3.59
CA PHE A 55 8.05 -3.53 3.66
C PHE A 55 8.00 -2.93 2.26
N ASP A 56 6.96 -2.12 2.01
CA ASP A 56 6.69 -1.42 0.76
C ASP A 56 7.08 0.07 0.81
N ALA A 57 7.54 0.60 1.94
CA ALA A 57 8.04 1.96 2.04
C ALA A 57 9.56 2.01 2.17
N TYR A 58 10.16 3.00 1.51
CA TYR A 58 11.61 3.15 1.38
C TYR A 58 12.08 4.55 1.76
N PHE A 59 13.33 4.63 2.21
CA PHE A 59 14.03 5.88 2.42
C PHE A 59 15.48 5.78 1.92
N ALA A 60 16.10 6.90 1.61
CA ALA A 60 17.50 6.97 1.19
C ALA A 60 18.24 8.08 1.92
N LEU A 61 19.53 7.89 2.16
CA LEU A 61 20.42 8.94 2.66
C LEU A 61 20.98 9.75 1.48
N GLY A 62 20.49 10.96 1.26
CA GLY A 62 20.95 11.84 0.19
C GLY A 62 20.72 11.28 -1.22
N LYS A 63 21.80 10.90 -1.91
CA LYS A 63 21.78 10.21 -3.22
C LYS A 63 22.13 8.71 -3.12
N GLY A 64 22.15 8.17 -1.90
CA GLY A 64 22.47 6.76 -1.65
C GLY A 64 21.38 5.79 -2.12
N GLU A 65 21.60 4.52 -1.86
CA GLU A 65 20.66 3.44 -2.12
C GLU A 65 19.36 3.60 -1.32
N ALA A 66 18.25 3.13 -1.89
CA ALA A 66 16.95 3.09 -1.22
C ALA A 66 16.88 1.88 -0.28
N LEU A 67 16.59 2.15 0.99
CA LEU A 67 16.53 1.18 2.08
C LEU A 67 15.05 0.88 2.41
N PRO A 68 14.62 -0.39 2.40
CA PRO A 68 13.26 -0.76 2.76
C PRO A 68 13.02 -0.69 4.27
N GLY A 69 11.80 -0.34 4.65
CA GLY A 69 11.32 -0.40 6.04
C GLY A 69 11.91 0.68 6.95
N PHE A 70 11.85 0.42 8.25
CA PHE A 70 12.25 1.39 9.28
C PHE A 70 13.77 1.46 9.43
N GLY A 71 14.27 2.68 9.68
CA GLY A 71 15.65 2.91 10.09
C GLY A 71 15.73 3.29 11.57
N VAL A 72 16.83 2.92 12.23
CA VAL A 72 17.13 3.38 13.58
C VAL A 72 18.57 3.87 13.65
N VAL A 73 18.74 5.08 14.18
CA VAL A 73 20.05 5.68 14.42
C VAL A 73 20.36 5.62 15.91
N VAL A 74 21.49 5.00 16.23
CA VAL A 74 22.02 4.89 17.59
C VAL A 74 23.39 5.56 17.67
N GLY A 75 23.77 6.06 18.84
CA GLY A 75 25.11 6.61 19.03
C GLY A 75 26.14 5.50 19.19
N SER A 76 27.41 5.84 19.01
CA SER A 76 28.54 5.00 19.45
C SER A 76 29.15 5.62 20.71
N SER A 77 29.30 4.85 21.79
CA SER A 77 29.82 5.32 23.09
C SER A 77 31.32 5.08 23.32
N GLY A 78 32.06 4.49 22.38
CA GLY A 78 33.50 4.27 22.57
C GLY A 78 34.06 3.11 21.74
N THR A 79 34.93 2.31 22.37
CA THR A 79 35.58 1.13 21.76
C THR A 79 34.57 0.25 21.02
N GLU A 80 35.03 -0.34 19.91
CA GLU A 80 34.20 -1.06 18.93
C GLU A 80 33.06 -1.88 19.57
N GLY A 81 31.82 -1.50 19.25
CA GLY A 81 30.62 -2.28 19.55
C GLY A 81 29.74 -1.78 20.70
N ASP A 82 30.11 -0.74 21.44
CA ASP A 82 29.20 -0.18 22.47
C ASP A 82 28.26 0.88 21.87
N GLU A 83 26.98 0.53 21.80
CA GLU A 83 25.90 1.39 21.33
C GLU A 83 25.49 2.35 22.45
N GLY A 84 25.25 3.60 22.11
CA GLY A 84 24.91 4.68 23.04
C GLY A 84 23.73 5.51 22.56
N PRO A 85 23.36 6.56 23.32
CA PRO A 85 22.35 7.50 22.87
C PRO A 85 22.79 8.19 21.58
N ALA A 86 21.88 8.30 20.61
CA ALA A 86 22.12 9.03 19.37
C ALA A 86 22.59 10.46 19.68
N ARG A 87 23.58 10.95 18.92
CA ARG A 87 24.14 12.30 19.06
C ARG A 87 23.59 13.27 18.03
N SER A 88 23.11 12.77 16.90
CA SER A 88 22.45 13.55 15.85
C SER A 88 21.16 14.19 16.39
N SER A 89 20.79 15.33 15.82
CA SER A 89 19.46 15.90 16.01
C SER A 89 18.46 15.31 15.01
N VAL A 90 17.17 15.43 15.32
CA VAL A 90 16.09 15.03 14.40
C VAL A 90 16.17 15.85 13.11
N GLU A 91 16.42 17.15 13.20
CA GLU A 91 16.47 18.07 12.06
C GLU A 91 17.63 17.74 11.12
N GLU A 92 18.79 17.37 11.68
CA GLU A 92 19.94 16.95 10.88
C GLU A 92 19.62 15.69 10.09
N LEU A 93 18.97 14.70 10.71
CA LEU A 93 18.62 13.46 10.03
C LEU A 93 17.50 13.69 9.00
N ARG A 94 16.46 14.48 9.32
CA ARG A 94 15.40 14.88 8.37
C ARG A 94 15.97 15.53 7.11
N ALA A 95 16.96 16.41 7.24
CA ALA A 95 17.58 17.08 6.10
C ALA A 95 18.38 16.12 5.18
N ARG A 96 18.81 14.96 5.70
CA ARG A 96 19.59 13.96 4.97
C ARG A 96 18.71 12.86 4.36
N ILE A 97 17.56 12.58 4.96
CA ILE A 97 16.67 11.50 4.53
C ILE A 97 15.80 11.98 3.36
N ARG A 98 15.68 11.14 2.34
CA ARG A 98 14.71 11.28 1.26
C ARG A 98 13.80 10.07 1.27
N TYR A 99 12.50 10.33 1.31
CA TYR A 99 11.51 9.27 1.18
C TYR A 99 11.21 9.04 -0.29
N SER A 100 11.20 7.79 -0.69
CA SER A 100 10.72 7.37 -1.99
C SER A 100 9.61 6.36 -1.76
N ALA A 101 8.45 6.58 -2.37
CA ALA A 101 7.61 5.44 -2.68
C ALA A 101 8.43 4.56 -3.64
N PRO A 102 8.47 3.24 -3.46
CA PRO A 102 9.14 2.42 -4.43
C PRO A 102 8.49 2.71 -5.79
N ILE A 103 9.32 3.15 -6.71
CA ILE A 103 9.15 2.77 -8.11
C ILE A 103 9.64 1.32 -8.15
N PHE A 104 8.93 0.41 -7.46
CA PHE A 104 8.89 -0.95 -7.98
C PHE A 104 8.38 -0.76 -9.40
N GLY A 105 9.17 -1.21 -10.36
CA GLY A 105 8.76 -1.31 -11.74
C GLY A 105 7.44 -2.07 -11.75
N ALA A 106 6.33 -1.33 -11.76
CA ALA A 106 5.02 -1.88 -12.07
C ALA A 106 4.99 -2.46 -13.50
N SER A 107 6.09 -2.30 -14.26
CA SER A 107 6.40 -3.02 -15.48
C SER A 107 6.62 -4.52 -15.25
N ASP A 108 7.06 -4.94 -14.06
CA ASP A 108 7.53 -6.31 -13.80
C ASP A 108 6.63 -7.06 -12.80
N CYS A 109 5.71 -6.36 -12.12
CA CYS A 109 4.68 -6.99 -11.30
C CYS A 109 3.46 -7.33 -12.16
N GLN A 110 3.38 -8.59 -12.59
CA GLN A 110 2.15 -9.17 -13.13
C GLN A 110 1.18 -9.41 -11.96
N PHE A 111 -0.02 -8.84 -12.05
CA PHE A 111 -1.11 -9.16 -11.14
C PHE A 111 -2.14 -9.93 -11.97
N GLU A 112 -2.45 -11.17 -11.61
CA GLU A 112 -3.59 -11.87 -12.24
C GLU A 112 -4.89 -11.22 -11.75
N VAL A 113 -5.56 -10.48 -12.65
CA VAL A 113 -6.88 -9.88 -12.35
C VAL A 113 -7.97 -10.90 -12.68
N GLY A 114 -8.70 -11.31 -11.65
CA GLY A 114 -9.81 -12.28 -11.75
C GLY A 114 -11.11 -11.69 -12.31
N LYS A 115 -11.96 -12.60 -12.84
CA LYS A 115 -13.13 -12.43 -13.73
C LYS A 115 -14.13 -11.29 -13.41
N PRO A 116 -14.87 -10.82 -14.44
CA PRO A 116 -15.96 -9.85 -14.27
C PRO A 116 -16.97 -10.29 -13.22
N THR A 117 -17.31 -9.37 -12.31
CA THR A 117 -18.48 -9.49 -11.43
C THR A 117 -19.72 -9.69 -12.29
N GLY A 118 -20.65 -10.53 -11.87
CA GLY A 118 -21.89 -10.87 -12.61
C GLY A 118 -22.86 -9.69 -12.86
N LEU A 119 -22.40 -8.45 -12.63
CA LEU A 119 -23.06 -7.22 -13.00
C LEU A 119 -22.73 -6.95 -14.47
N VAL A 120 -23.70 -7.27 -15.34
CA VAL A 120 -23.55 -7.17 -16.80
C VAL A 120 -23.30 -5.71 -17.20
N ILE A 121 -22.03 -5.37 -17.48
CA ILE A 121 -21.68 -4.13 -18.19
C ILE A 121 -21.91 -4.39 -19.69
N PRO A 122 -22.70 -3.56 -20.42
CA PRO A 122 -23.08 -3.83 -21.81
C PRO A 122 -21.95 -3.76 -22.86
N SER A 123 -20.68 -3.65 -22.46
CA SER A 123 -19.56 -3.57 -23.41
C SER A 123 -18.24 -3.98 -22.76
N GLY A 124 -17.73 -5.16 -23.12
CA GLY A 124 -16.32 -5.52 -23.05
C GLY A 124 -15.67 -5.62 -21.67
N GLY A 125 -15.79 -6.79 -21.03
CA GLY A 125 -14.74 -7.47 -20.24
C GLY A 125 -13.79 -6.69 -19.32
N ALA A 126 -14.20 -5.57 -18.72
CA ALA A 126 -13.38 -4.82 -17.78
C ALA A 126 -13.48 -5.45 -16.38
N SER A 127 -12.34 -5.70 -15.74
CA SER A 127 -12.26 -6.17 -14.35
C SER A 127 -11.24 -5.34 -13.58
N ALA A 128 -11.42 -5.20 -12.27
CA ALA A 128 -10.46 -4.52 -11.44
C ALA A 128 -10.39 -5.12 -10.02
N ILE A 129 -9.21 -5.06 -9.41
CA ILE A 129 -8.97 -5.41 -8.01
C ILE A 129 -8.48 -4.17 -7.28
N LEU A 130 -8.96 -3.99 -6.04
CA LEU A 130 -8.47 -2.96 -5.13
C LEU A 130 -7.62 -3.59 -4.03
N ILE A 131 -6.41 -3.08 -3.88
CA ILE A 131 -5.43 -3.53 -2.91
C ILE A 131 -5.16 -2.37 -1.94
N GLY A 132 -5.47 -2.56 -0.65
CA GLY A 132 -5.22 -1.58 0.39
C GLY A 132 -3.80 -1.65 0.94
N GLY A 133 -3.18 -0.50 1.24
CA GLY A 133 -1.95 -0.44 2.04
C GLY A 133 -0.66 -0.86 1.35
N HIS A 134 -0.66 -1.06 0.02
CA HIS A 134 0.47 -1.66 -0.73
C HIS A 134 1.51 -0.67 -1.28
N ILE A 135 1.28 0.64 -1.17
CA ILE A 135 2.21 1.70 -1.63
C ILE A 135 2.59 2.65 -0.48
N ALA A 136 1.70 2.75 0.50
CA ALA A 136 1.77 3.52 1.73
C ALA A 136 0.54 3.14 2.58
N PRO A 137 0.60 3.21 3.92
CA PRO A 137 -0.43 2.74 4.84
C PRO A 137 -1.79 3.40 4.63
N GLN A 138 -1.78 4.64 4.11
CA GLN A 138 -2.98 5.40 3.80
C GLN A 138 -3.32 5.40 2.30
N SER A 139 -2.67 4.62 1.45
CA SER A 139 -2.93 4.60 0.01
C SER A 139 -3.72 3.38 -0.43
N LEU A 140 -4.35 3.51 -1.60
CA LEU A 140 -5.01 2.43 -2.31
C LEU A 140 -4.28 2.16 -3.62
N MET A 141 -4.32 0.92 -4.08
CA MET A 141 -3.86 0.52 -5.39
C MET A 141 -5.00 -0.18 -6.14
N MET A 142 -5.41 0.37 -7.27
CA MET A 142 -6.40 -0.24 -8.16
C MET A 142 -5.68 -0.81 -9.37
N VAL A 143 -5.85 -2.11 -9.61
CA VAL A 143 -5.35 -2.77 -10.82
C VAL A 143 -6.55 -3.11 -11.69
N SER A 144 -6.60 -2.55 -12.88
CA SER A 144 -7.64 -2.76 -13.89
C SER A 144 -7.09 -3.56 -15.05
N GLN A 145 -7.93 -4.43 -15.61
CA GLN A 145 -7.61 -5.19 -16.81
C GLN A 145 -8.63 -4.89 -17.91
N LEU A 146 -8.13 -4.67 -19.12
CA LEU A 146 -8.90 -4.63 -20.36
C LEU A 146 -8.29 -5.63 -21.34
N THR A 147 -9.12 -6.31 -22.13
CA THR A 147 -8.60 -7.16 -23.22
C THR A 147 -8.21 -6.27 -24.40
N LYS A 148 -6.92 -6.28 -24.78
CA LYS A 148 -6.34 -5.49 -25.88
C LYS A 148 -6.73 -4.00 -25.83
N PRO A 149 -6.37 -3.27 -24.76
CA PRO A 149 -6.78 -1.88 -24.61
C PRO A 149 -6.27 -1.05 -25.79
N THR A 150 -7.19 -0.30 -26.40
CA THR A 150 -6.88 0.62 -27.49
C THR A 150 -6.07 1.81 -26.98
N LEU A 151 -5.35 2.49 -27.88
CA LEU A 151 -4.65 3.74 -27.54
C LEU A 151 -5.58 4.79 -26.94
N GLU A 152 -6.84 4.80 -27.39
CA GLU A 152 -7.84 5.73 -26.90
C GLU A 152 -8.25 5.44 -25.46
N GLU A 153 -8.51 4.17 -25.11
CA GLU A 153 -8.82 3.74 -23.74
C GLU A 153 -7.63 3.99 -22.81
N ILE A 154 -6.41 3.73 -23.27
CA ILE A 154 -5.17 4.07 -22.55
C ILE A 154 -5.11 5.58 -22.25
N GLU A 155 -5.42 6.43 -23.22
CA GLU A 155 -5.43 7.87 -23.02
C GLU A 155 -6.57 8.36 -22.11
N VAL A 156 -7.78 7.77 -22.21
CA VAL A 156 -8.86 8.03 -21.26
C VAL A 156 -8.42 7.64 -19.85
N PHE A 157 -7.81 6.46 -19.68
CA PHE A 157 -7.31 6.00 -18.40
C PHE A 157 -6.27 6.95 -17.81
N LYS A 158 -5.33 7.45 -18.62
CA LYS A 158 -4.27 8.36 -18.15
C LYS A 158 -4.82 9.73 -17.77
N THR A 159 -5.67 10.32 -18.60
CA THR A 159 -6.01 11.75 -18.54
C THR A 159 -7.42 12.05 -18.01
N GLY A 160 -8.33 11.07 -17.99
CA GLY A 160 -9.72 11.28 -17.62
C GLY A 160 -9.91 11.61 -16.14
N ARG A 161 -10.92 12.39 -15.81
CA ARG A 161 -11.32 12.66 -14.41
C ARG A 161 -11.79 11.36 -13.75
N VAL A 162 -11.24 11.06 -12.58
CA VAL A 162 -11.66 9.91 -11.76
C VAL A 162 -12.91 10.30 -10.98
N GLN A 163 -13.92 9.45 -11.04
CA GLN A 163 -15.10 9.49 -10.20
C GLN A 163 -15.21 8.14 -9.50
N VAL A 164 -15.53 8.17 -8.21
CA VAL A 164 -15.68 6.96 -7.39
C VAL A 164 -17.05 7.02 -6.75
N ALA A 165 -17.77 5.91 -6.86
CA ALA A 165 -19.02 5.68 -6.14
C ALA A 165 -18.88 4.41 -5.32
N ILE A 166 -19.63 4.34 -4.22
CA ILE A 166 -19.69 3.18 -3.35
C ILE A 166 -21.14 2.72 -3.32
N ALA A 167 -21.36 1.45 -3.63
CA ALA A 167 -22.65 0.80 -3.48
C ALA A 167 -22.53 -0.29 -2.41
N ARG A 168 -23.57 -0.40 -1.57
CA ARG A 168 -23.75 -1.52 -0.65
C ARG A 168 -24.83 -2.43 -1.20
N GLU A 169 -24.50 -3.70 -1.37
CA GLU A 169 -25.45 -4.73 -1.75
C GLU A 169 -25.38 -5.83 -0.69
N GLU A 170 -26.37 -5.85 0.20
CA GLU A 170 -26.40 -6.72 1.39
C GLU A 170 -25.13 -6.56 2.23
N ASN A 171 -24.28 -7.59 2.25
CA ASN A 171 -23.03 -7.64 3.01
C ASN A 171 -21.79 -7.39 2.13
N ALA A 172 -21.98 -7.08 0.84
CA ALA A 172 -20.91 -6.75 -0.09
C ALA A 172 -20.87 -5.24 -0.35
N MET A 173 -19.64 -4.72 -0.47
CA MET A 173 -19.41 -3.34 -0.89
C MET A 173 -18.77 -3.38 -2.27
N ILE A 174 -19.30 -2.58 -3.19
CA ILE A 174 -18.79 -2.46 -4.55
C ILE A 174 -18.34 -1.03 -4.74
N LEU A 175 -17.08 -0.87 -5.13
CA LEU A 175 -16.53 0.41 -5.53
C LEU A 175 -16.60 0.50 -7.06
N THR A 176 -17.29 1.53 -7.55
CA THR A 176 -17.40 1.82 -8.97
C THR A 176 -16.49 2.99 -9.33
N TRP A 177 -15.61 2.76 -10.28
CA TRP A 177 -14.64 3.73 -10.76
C TRP A 177 -15.01 4.13 -12.18
N ARG A 178 -15.33 5.40 -12.37
CA ARG A 178 -15.52 5.97 -13.70
C ARG A 178 -14.38 6.91 -14.03
N ILE A 179 -13.72 6.68 -15.15
CA ILE A 179 -12.67 7.56 -15.67
C ILE A 179 -13.22 8.26 -16.90
N LEU A 180 -13.51 9.55 -16.80
CA LEU A 180 -14.21 10.33 -17.84
C LEU A 180 -13.27 11.37 -18.46
N ARG A 181 -13.03 11.29 -19.77
CA ARG A 181 -12.37 12.36 -20.52
C ARG A 181 -13.39 13.44 -20.88
N GLN A 182 -13.22 14.64 -20.32
CA GLN A 182 -14.22 15.70 -20.49
C GLN A 182 -14.34 16.25 -21.91
N ALA A 183 -13.25 16.21 -22.68
CA ALA A 183 -13.21 16.78 -24.03
C ALA A 183 -14.19 16.12 -25.00
N ASP A 184 -14.44 14.82 -24.85
CA ASP A 184 -15.24 14.03 -25.78
C ASP A 184 -16.25 13.09 -25.10
N GLY A 185 -16.37 13.15 -23.77
CA GLY A 185 -17.33 12.38 -23.00
C GLY A 185 -17.02 10.88 -22.91
N LYS A 186 -15.88 10.43 -23.43
CA LYS A 186 -15.51 9.01 -23.40
C LYS A 186 -15.13 8.60 -22.00
N SER A 187 -15.58 7.41 -21.59
CA SER A 187 -15.30 6.92 -20.25
C SER A 187 -15.00 5.44 -20.17
N LEU A 188 -14.13 5.09 -19.24
CA LEU A 188 -13.95 3.73 -18.75
C LEU A 188 -14.72 3.55 -17.44
N LEU A 189 -15.30 2.38 -17.26
CA LEU A 189 -16.01 1.98 -16.05
C LEU A 189 -15.38 0.70 -15.51
N PHE A 190 -15.05 0.69 -14.23
CA PHE A 190 -14.55 -0.48 -13.52
C PHE A 190 -15.33 -0.67 -12.24
N GLU A 191 -15.55 -1.91 -11.88
CA GLU A 191 -16.09 -2.29 -10.58
C GLU A 191 -15.02 -3.09 -9.85
N THR A 192 -14.75 -2.71 -8.61
CA THR A 192 -13.89 -3.48 -7.71
C THR A 192 -14.75 -3.93 -6.54
N PRO A 193 -15.08 -5.24 -6.44
CA PRO A 193 -15.62 -5.76 -5.20
C PRO A 193 -14.61 -5.49 -4.09
N PHE A 194 -15.10 -4.97 -2.97
CA PHE A 194 -14.27 -4.48 -1.88
C PHE A 194 -14.61 -5.23 -0.60
N HIS A 195 -13.64 -5.98 -0.07
CA HIS A 195 -13.75 -6.71 1.19
C HIS A 195 -12.45 -6.59 1.99
N ILE A 196 -12.41 -5.74 3.03
CA ILE A 196 -11.19 -5.54 3.87
C ILE A 196 -11.22 -6.37 5.17
N GLY A 197 -12.29 -7.12 5.43
CA GLY A 197 -12.51 -7.73 6.75
C GLY A 197 -11.54 -8.84 7.22
N LEU A 198 -10.79 -9.51 6.34
CA LEU A 198 -10.25 -10.84 6.68
C LEU A 198 -8.86 -11.17 6.09
N GLN A 199 -7.95 -10.19 6.08
CA GLN A 199 -6.53 -10.56 6.12
C GLN A 199 -6.15 -11.00 7.55
N GLU A 200 -5.18 -11.93 7.67
CA GLU A 200 -4.68 -12.42 8.97
C GLU A 200 -4.35 -11.27 9.92
N ALA A 201 -4.44 -11.52 11.23
CA ALA A 201 -4.52 -10.52 12.29
C ALA A 201 -3.33 -9.54 12.44
N GLY A 202 -2.40 -9.48 11.49
CA GLY A 202 -1.26 -8.54 11.45
C GLY A 202 -1.21 -7.58 10.26
N THR A 203 -1.99 -7.77 9.19
CA THR A 203 -1.96 -6.89 7.99
C THR A 203 -3.21 -6.02 7.86
N LYS A 204 -3.85 -5.74 8.99
CA LYS A 204 -5.17 -5.15 8.96
C LYS A 204 -5.17 -3.65 8.63
N TYR A 205 -6.10 -3.35 7.73
CA TYR A 205 -6.77 -2.08 7.51
C TYR A 205 -6.05 -1.09 6.59
N LEU A 206 -6.84 -0.63 5.62
CA LEU A 206 -6.74 0.73 5.15
C LEU A 206 -6.64 1.65 6.38
N LEU A 207 -5.44 2.15 6.71
CA LEU A 207 -5.30 2.96 7.92
C LEU A 207 -6.18 4.19 7.80
N PRO A 208 -6.89 4.59 8.88
CA PRO A 208 -7.59 5.86 8.91
C PRO A 208 -6.67 6.98 8.47
N ARG A 209 -7.20 7.92 7.69
CA ARG A 209 -6.44 9.13 7.34
C ARG A 209 -6.08 9.88 8.62
N GLU A 210 -4.87 10.46 8.64
CA GLU A 210 -4.43 11.33 9.74
C GLU A 210 -5.32 12.56 9.91
N THR A 211 -5.87 13.08 8.81
CA THR A 211 -6.83 14.18 8.81
C THR A 211 -8.02 13.84 7.93
N ALA A 212 -9.24 14.03 8.46
CA ALA A 212 -10.47 13.77 7.73
C ALA A 212 -10.66 14.69 6.52
N GLU A 213 -9.94 15.82 6.48
CA GLU A 213 -9.96 16.80 5.39
C GLU A 213 -9.10 16.41 4.18
N HIS A 214 -8.19 15.43 4.32
CA HIS A 214 -7.35 15.00 3.21
C HIS A 214 -8.00 13.90 2.39
N GLY A 215 -7.90 14.00 1.07
CA GLY A 215 -8.28 12.89 0.20
C GLY A 215 -7.30 11.72 0.29
N ARG A 216 -7.72 10.52 -0.10
CA ARG A 216 -6.85 9.35 -0.14
C ARG A 216 -6.11 9.25 -1.47
N THR A 217 -4.81 8.96 -1.43
CA THR A 217 -4.05 8.70 -2.66
C THR A 217 -4.37 7.31 -3.19
N VAL A 218 -4.69 7.24 -4.49
CA VAL A 218 -4.93 5.99 -5.23
C VAL A 218 -3.95 5.89 -6.38
N ARG A 219 -3.20 4.80 -6.47
CA ARG A 219 -2.45 4.45 -7.68
C ARG A 219 -3.32 3.52 -8.52
N MET A 220 -3.54 3.90 -9.77
CA MET A 220 -4.32 3.12 -10.71
C MET A 220 -3.36 2.54 -11.75
N MET A 221 -3.52 1.26 -12.07
CA MET A 221 -2.78 0.57 -13.14
C MET A 221 -3.77 -0.07 -14.09
N LEU A 222 -3.50 0.07 -15.39
CA LEU A 222 -4.21 -0.60 -16.46
C LEU A 222 -3.28 -1.65 -17.06
N GLN A 223 -3.72 -2.91 -17.06
CA GLN A 223 -3.02 -4.03 -17.66
C GLN A 223 -3.85 -4.63 -18.81
N ASP A 224 -3.17 -5.37 -19.68
CA ASP A 224 -3.82 -6.19 -20.71
C ASP A 224 -4.10 -7.63 -20.20
N GLU A 225 -4.63 -8.48 -21.08
CA GLU A 225 -4.91 -9.89 -20.78
C GLU A 225 -3.68 -10.76 -20.46
N HIS A 226 -2.48 -10.22 -20.66
CA HIS A 226 -1.19 -10.86 -20.36
C HIS A 226 -0.49 -10.21 -19.16
N ALA A 227 -1.25 -9.45 -18.35
CA ALA A 227 -0.76 -8.69 -17.20
C ALA A 227 0.35 -7.67 -17.53
N ASN A 228 0.51 -7.26 -18.79
CA ASN A 228 1.44 -6.20 -19.15
C ASN A 228 0.84 -4.85 -18.77
N CYS A 229 1.59 -4.04 -18.02
CA CYS A 229 1.19 -2.67 -17.71
C CYS A 229 1.13 -1.82 -18.98
N ARG A 230 -0.07 -1.33 -19.31
CA ARG A 230 -0.35 -0.46 -20.45
C ARG A 230 -0.43 1.01 -20.05
N ALA A 231 -0.86 1.29 -18.83
CA ALA A 231 -0.83 2.63 -18.25
C ALA A 231 -0.79 2.57 -16.72
N SER A 232 -0.26 3.62 -16.11
CA SER A 232 -0.43 3.86 -14.68
C SER A 232 -0.58 5.35 -14.40
N ARG A 233 -1.25 5.67 -13.29
CA ARG A 233 -1.35 7.04 -12.79
C ARG A 233 -1.59 7.05 -11.29
N THR A 234 -1.38 8.21 -10.70
CA THR A 234 -1.73 8.47 -9.29
C THR A 234 -2.76 9.59 -9.26
N CYS A 235 -3.80 9.41 -8.46
CA CYS A 235 -4.81 10.43 -8.20
C CYS A 235 -5.13 10.49 -6.72
N VAL A 236 -5.87 11.54 -6.33
CA VAL A 236 -6.41 11.68 -4.98
C VAL A 236 -7.93 11.60 -5.08
N ILE A 237 -8.54 10.68 -4.34
CA ILE A 237 -10.00 10.65 -4.19
C ILE A 237 -10.43 11.68 -3.14
N PRO A 238 -11.57 12.39 -3.33
CA PRO A 238 -12.01 13.41 -2.40
C PRO A 238 -12.18 12.89 -0.96
N PRO A 239 -12.11 13.78 0.05
CA PRO A 239 -12.28 13.41 1.46
C PRO A 239 -13.60 12.68 1.74
N GLU A 240 -14.68 13.05 1.08
CA GLU A 240 -16.01 12.46 1.25
C GLU A 240 -16.04 11.01 0.77
N ALA A 241 -15.48 10.74 -0.41
CA ALA A 241 -15.36 9.38 -0.93
C ALA A 241 -14.39 8.54 -0.09
N SER A 242 -13.31 9.16 0.40
CA SER A 242 -12.34 8.52 1.27
C SER A 242 -12.96 8.09 2.60
N HIS A 243 -13.80 8.95 3.17
CA HIS A 243 -14.55 8.68 4.39
C HIS A 243 -15.54 7.53 4.21
N ALA A 244 -16.31 7.56 3.12
CA ALA A 244 -17.26 6.49 2.83
C ALA A 244 -16.57 5.12 2.63
N ILE A 245 -15.35 5.09 2.07
CA ILE A 245 -14.54 3.86 2.02
C ILE A 245 -14.14 3.42 3.43
N GLU A 246 -13.71 4.34 4.30
CA GLU A 246 -13.34 4.02 5.69
C GLU A 246 -14.52 3.45 6.49
N GLU A 247 -15.70 4.08 6.39
CA GLU A 247 -16.93 3.56 7.01
C GLU A 247 -17.27 2.17 6.49
N ALA A 248 -17.19 1.97 5.18
CA ALA A 248 -17.41 0.65 4.57
C ALA A 248 -16.46 -0.42 5.11
N VAL A 249 -15.19 -0.09 5.33
CA VAL A 249 -14.21 -0.99 5.95
C VAL A 249 -14.62 -1.31 7.39
N ILE A 250 -14.97 -0.30 8.18
CA ILE A 250 -15.35 -0.46 9.59
C ILE A 250 -16.58 -1.36 9.71
N ASP A 251 -17.62 -1.12 8.92
CA ASP A 251 -18.84 -1.91 8.89
C ASP A 251 -18.55 -3.39 8.59
N GLN A 252 -17.75 -3.67 7.55
CA GLN A 252 -17.37 -5.04 7.21
C GLN A 252 -16.59 -5.74 8.33
N VAL A 253 -15.81 -5.00 9.11
CA VAL A 253 -15.07 -5.53 10.25
C VAL A 253 -16.01 -5.85 11.41
N ILE A 254 -17.02 -5.01 11.65
CA ILE A 254 -18.06 -5.24 12.65
C ILE A 254 -18.89 -6.46 12.25
N ASP A 255 -19.37 -6.53 11.01
CA ASP A 255 -20.15 -7.65 10.48
C ASP A 255 -19.36 -8.97 10.60
N ALA A 256 -18.07 -8.97 10.25
CA ALA A 256 -17.18 -10.13 10.39
C ALA A 256 -16.95 -10.59 11.84
N ALA A 257 -16.97 -9.65 12.79
CA ALA A 257 -16.77 -9.92 14.21
C ALA A 257 -18.06 -10.38 14.92
N THR A 258 -19.23 -10.06 14.38
CA THR A 258 -20.52 -10.22 15.07
C THR A 258 -21.40 -11.34 14.52
N ASP A 259 -21.18 -11.82 13.29
CA ASP A 259 -22.02 -12.84 12.67
C ASP A 259 -21.25 -14.13 12.29
N PRO A 260 -21.45 -15.24 13.04
CA PRO A 260 -20.90 -16.55 12.69
C PRO A 260 -21.36 -17.11 11.34
N ALA A 261 -22.58 -16.76 10.88
CA ALA A 261 -23.11 -17.15 9.57
C ALA A 261 -22.46 -16.33 8.44
N PHE A 262 -22.09 -15.08 8.72
CA PHE A 262 -21.25 -14.28 7.83
C PHE A 262 -19.88 -14.93 7.64
N GLN A 263 -19.23 -15.42 8.71
CA GLN A 263 -17.96 -16.14 8.58
C GLN A 263 -18.08 -17.43 7.74
N ALA A 264 -19.16 -18.19 7.91
CA ALA A 264 -19.38 -19.44 7.17
C ALA A 264 -19.72 -19.21 5.68
N SER A 265 -20.62 -18.26 5.39
CA SER A 265 -20.95 -17.86 4.01
C SER A 265 -19.76 -17.22 3.30
N TYR A 266 -18.93 -16.49 4.04
CA TYR A 266 -17.66 -15.94 3.58
C TYR A 266 -16.64 -17.02 3.21
N GLN A 267 -16.37 -18.00 4.08
CA GLN A 267 -15.45 -19.10 3.78
C GLN A 267 -15.92 -19.91 2.57
N ALA A 268 -17.24 -20.05 2.39
CA ALA A 268 -17.82 -20.67 1.20
C ALA A 268 -17.73 -19.78 -0.06
N ALA A 269 -17.84 -18.46 0.06
CA ALA A 269 -17.67 -17.52 -1.05
C ALA A 269 -16.20 -17.40 -1.48
N LEU A 270 -15.27 -17.30 -0.52
CA LEU A 270 -13.82 -17.39 -0.75
C LEU A 270 -13.43 -18.75 -1.31
N GLY A 271 -13.93 -19.85 -0.74
CA GLY A 271 -13.65 -21.20 -1.20
C GLY A 271 -14.09 -21.40 -2.65
N ARG A 272 -15.25 -20.85 -3.04
CA ARG A 272 -15.68 -20.81 -4.45
C ARG A 272 -14.78 -19.92 -5.28
N TYR A 273 -14.48 -18.69 -4.82
CA TYR A 273 -13.59 -17.77 -5.52
C TYR A 273 -12.20 -18.38 -5.77
N PHE A 274 -11.56 -18.99 -4.78
CA PHE A 274 -10.24 -19.62 -4.88
C PHE A 274 -10.25 -21.03 -5.50
N ALA A 275 -11.38 -21.74 -5.49
CA ALA A 275 -11.53 -22.97 -6.29
C ALA A 275 -11.69 -22.65 -7.78
N ASP A 276 -12.31 -21.51 -8.10
CA ASP A 276 -12.60 -21.05 -9.46
C ASP A 276 -11.54 -20.08 -10.02
N THR A 277 -10.54 -19.72 -9.20
CA THR A 277 -9.37 -18.90 -9.54
C THR A 277 -8.12 -19.72 -9.22
N PRO A 278 -7.30 -20.12 -10.20
CA PRO A 278 -6.10 -20.90 -9.91
C PRO A 278 -5.19 -20.14 -8.94
N THR A 279 -4.59 -20.87 -8.01
CA THR A 279 -3.58 -20.33 -7.08
C THR A 279 -2.48 -19.61 -7.84
N LEU A 280 -2.21 -18.35 -7.46
CA LEU A 280 -1.08 -17.49 -7.85
C LEU A 280 0.32 -18.13 -7.70
N GLY A 281 0.40 -19.38 -7.26
CA GLY A 281 1.64 -20.12 -6.98
C GLY A 281 2.12 -21.06 -8.09
N SER A 282 1.47 -21.14 -9.26
CA SER A 282 1.95 -21.99 -10.37
C SER A 282 2.68 -21.23 -11.49
N ALA A 283 2.98 -19.95 -11.30
CA ALA A 283 3.69 -19.11 -12.27
C ALA A 283 5.04 -18.59 -11.73
N PHE A 284 5.72 -19.40 -10.90
CA PHE A 284 7.14 -19.25 -10.59
C PHE A 284 7.87 -20.56 -10.93
#